data_AF-A0AAW2AQP9-F1
#
_entry.id   AF-A0AAW2AQP9-F1
#
_cell.length_a   1.000
_cell.length_b   1.000
_cell.length_c   1.000
_cell.angle_alpha   90.00
_cell.angle_beta   90.00
_cell.angle_gamma   90.00
#
_symmetry.space_group_name_H-M   'P 1'
#
loop_
_entity.id
_entity.type
_entity.pdbx_description
1 polymer ?
#
loop_
_entity_poly.entity_id
_entity_poly.type
_entity_poly.pdbx_seq_one_letter_code
_entity_poly.pdbx_strand_id
1 'polypeptide(L)'
;MATIAMKLKGAVYTTVMNLPYSLANKIRISALLVLILTFVSSSSGENTYEDNTYEFLKREYSLTKPYQGLGSSSSSHWEFMGNTMIMPEHIRLTPDLQSRQGAVWSRIPCYIRDWELRVQFKIHGEGKKNLNGDGLAIWLTKERMQIGQVFGNENLFTGLGVFVDTYPNDDKQLERTFPFISAMVGNGSVAYDHDRDGRSTDLGGCTAHVRNVEYDTFLLIRYMKNRLTVMIDVDGKQEWKDCLDVPGVRLPQGYYFGVSSATGDLSDNHDLISLKLYELTVERSPEEEEEQQEITLPSVDYRVDPNVHVEDEGRSIITVFFLFIVSVVALVVVIVVILFLYNRYKENRRKRFY
;
A
#
# COMPACT_ATOMS: atom_id res chain seq x y z
N MET A 1 13.42 -36.38 39.56
CA MET A 1 14.81 -36.60 39.11
C MET A 1 14.85 -36.28 37.63
N ALA A 2 15.76 -35.43 37.19
CA ALA A 2 16.06 -35.26 35.77
C ALA A 2 17.50 -35.73 35.56
N THR A 3 17.68 -36.75 34.72
CA THR A 3 18.99 -37.29 34.37
C THR A 3 19.36 -36.69 33.01
N ILE A 4 20.40 -35.88 32.96
CA ILE A 4 20.95 -35.37 31.71
C ILE A 4 22.20 -36.19 31.40
N ALA A 5 22.19 -36.89 30.26
CA ALA A 5 23.37 -37.55 29.73
C ALA A 5 23.89 -36.73 28.56
N MET A 6 25.12 -36.22 28.65
CA MET A 6 25.83 -35.64 27.51
C MET A 6 26.93 -36.59 27.05
N LYS A 7 27.03 -36.78 25.74
CA LYS A 7 28.03 -37.62 25.10
C LYS A 7 29.03 -36.72 24.36
N LEU A 8 30.29 -36.71 24.79
CA LEU A 8 31.38 -36.03 24.11
C LEU A 8 32.58 -36.98 24.02
N LYS A 9 33.08 -37.18 22.79
CA LYS A 9 34.26 -37.99 22.45
C LYS A 9 34.32 -39.37 23.11
N GLY A 10 33.27 -40.17 22.93
CA GLY A 10 33.34 -41.64 23.12
C GLY A 10 33.31 -42.17 24.56
N ALA A 11 33.31 -41.31 25.59
CA ALA A 11 33.10 -41.73 26.99
C ALA A 11 31.82 -41.10 27.56
N VAL A 12 31.03 -41.89 28.30
CA VAL A 12 29.78 -41.44 28.94
C VAL A 12 30.07 -41.10 30.40
N TYR A 13 29.86 -39.84 30.78
CA TYR A 13 29.91 -39.40 32.18
C TYR A 13 28.49 -39.21 32.69
N THR A 14 28.17 -39.83 33.83
CA THR A 14 26.90 -39.63 34.54
C THR A 14 27.18 -38.96 35.88
N THR A 15 26.69 -37.74 36.05
CA THR A 15 26.73 -37.01 37.32
C THR A 15 25.31 -36.80 37.82
N VAL A 16 25.03 -37.32 39.02
CA VAL A 16 23.74 -37.16 39.71
C VAL A 16 23.84 -35.90 40.56
N MET A 17 23.31 -34.78 40.07
CA MET A 17 23.12 -33.58 40.87
C MET A 17 21.76 -33.62 41.58
N ASN A 18 21.78 -33.71 42.90
CA ASN A 18 20.61 -33.50 43.74
C ASN A 18 20.40 -31.99 43.94
N LEU A 19 19.54 -31.38 43.12
CA LEU A 19 19.02 -30.04 43.42
C LEU A 19 17.90 -30.13 44.47
N PRO A 20 17.90 -29.29 45.52
CA PRO A 20 16.79 -29.23 46.46
C PRO A 20 15.61 -28.52 45.79
N TYR A 21 14.70 -29.31 45.23
CA TYR A 21 13.48 -28.85 44.55
C TYR A 21 12.45 -28.35 45.57
N SER A 22 12.62 -27.12 46.06
CA SER A 22 11.64 -26.45 46.91
C SER A 22 10.47 -25.90 46.08
N LEU A 23 9.24 -26.01 46.61
CA LEU A 23 7.99 -25.51 46.01
C LEU A 23 8.08 -24.02 45.63
N ALA A 24 8.89 -23.24 46.33
CA ALA A 24 9.10 -21.81 46.04
C ALA A 24 9.79 -21.59 44.69
N ASN A 25 10.67 -22.50 44.26
CA ASN A 25 11.32 -22.42 42.95
C ASN A 25 10.35 -22.75 41.81
N LYS A 26 9.36 -23.64 42.02
CA LYS A 26 8.31 -23.90 41.02
C LYS A 26 7.42 -22.67 40.79
N ILE A 27 7.06 -21.97 41.86
CA ILE A 27 6.23 -20.76 41.77
C ILE A 27 7.01 -19.63 41.08
N ARG A 28 8.30 -19.46 41.41
CA ARG A 28 9.15 -18.46 40.74
C ARG A 28 9.34 -18.73 39.26
N ILE A 29 9.59 -19.99 38.87
CA ILE A 29 9.76 -20.37 37.46
C ILE A 29 8.43 -20.23 36.70
N SER A 30 7.31 -20.64 37.30
CA SER A 30 5.98 -20.49 36.68
C SER A 30 5.58 -19.02 36.53
N ALA A 31 5.89 -18.17 37.52
CA ALA A 31 5.63 -16.73 37.43
C ALA A 31 6.52 -16.07 36.37
N LEU A 32 7.78 -16.48 36.25
CA LEU A 32 8.68 -16.01 35.19
C LEU A 32 8.16 -16.41 33.80
N LEU A 33 7.65 -17.64 33.67
CA LEU A 33 7.12 -18.16 32.40
C LEU A 33 5.83 -17.45 31.98
N VAL A 34 4.95 -17.14 32.93
CA VAL A 34 3.75 -16.32 32.70
C VAL A 34 4.13 -14.88 32.32
N LEU A 35 5.13 -14.30 32.99
CA LEU A 35 5.62 -12.95 32.67
C LEU A 35 6.21 -12.89 31.25
N ILE A 36 6.99 -13.91 30.85
CA ILE A 36 7.54 -14.05 29.50
C ILE A 36 6.42 -14.22 28.48
N LEU A 37 5.41 -15.05 28.76
CA LEU A 37 4.26 -15.23 27.86
C LEU A 37 3.42 -13.95 27.71
N THR A 38 3.25 -13.15 28.77
CA THR A 38 2.56 -11.85 28.68
C THR A 38 3.38 -10.80 27.93
N PHE A 39 4.72 -10.86 28.00
CA PHE A 39 5.59 -10.00 27.21
C PHE A 39 5.57 -10.37 25.72
N VAL A 40 5.50 -11.66 25.39
CA VAL A 40 5.38 -12.14 24.00
C VAL A 40 4.03 -11.76 23.38
N SER A 41 2.94 -11.68 24.15
CA SER A 41 1.65 -11.19 23.65
C SER A 41 1.56 -9.66 23.54
N SER A 42 2.50 -8.93 24.14
CA SER A 42 2.51 -7.45 24.13
C SER A 42 3.52 -6.86 23.14
N SER A 43 4.34 -7.68 22.48
CA SER A 43 5.14 -7.26 21.33
C SER A 43 4.37 -7.50 20.04
N SER A 44 3.28 -6.76 19.84
CA SER A 44 2.95 -6.32 18.48
C SER A 44 4.03 -5.31 18.10
N GLY A 45 5.20 -5.84 17.73
CA GLY A 45 6.23 -5.05 17.09
C GLY A 45 5.63 -4.52 15.80
N GLU A 46 5.35 -3.23 15.80
CA GLU A 46 5.32 -2.45 14.58
C GLU A 46 6.68 -2.69 13.94
N ASN A 47 6.73 -3.59 12.96
CA ASN A 47 7.91 -3.78 12.14
C ASN A 47 8.04 -2.52 11.31
N THR A 48 8.58 -1.45 11.89
CA THR A 48 9.22 -0.40 11.12
C THR A 48 10.42 -1.08 10.47
N TYR A 49 10.19 -1.66 9.28
CA TYR A 49 11.26 -2.00 8.37
C TYR A 49 11.98 -0.66 8.11
N GLU A 50 13.08 -0.43 8.83
CA GLU A 50 14.13 0.48 8.41
C GLU A 50 14.74 -0.16 7.16
N ASP A 51 14.02 0.03 6.05
CA ASP A 51 14.46 -0.41 4.74
C ASP A 51 15.61 0.50 4.34
N ASN A 52 16.81 -0.06 4.21
CA ASN A 52 17.97 0.63 3.63
C ASN A 52 17.79 0.85 2.12
N THR A 53 16.59 1.25 1.70
CA THR A 53 16.28 1.60 0.32
C THR A 53 16.77 3.01 0.08
N TYR A 54 17.86 3.12 -0.66
CA TYR A 54 18.36 4.40 -1.14
C TYR A 54 17.52 4.87 -2.32
N GLU A 55 17.11 6.13 -2.28
CA GLU A 55 16.32 6.77 -3.33
C GLU A 55 17.22 7.64 -4.22
N PHE A 56 17.18 7.42 -5.53
CA PHE A 56 17.96 8.20 -6.50
C PHE A 56 17.08 8.91 -7.51
N LEU A 57 17.08 10.24 -7.51
CA LEU A 57 16.33 11.04 -8.49
C LEU A 57 16.83 10.82 -9.92
N LYS A 58 15.92 10.42 -10.81
CA LYS A 58 16.18 10.22 -12.25
C LYS A 58 15.63 11.39 -13.04
N ARG A 59 16.53 12.32 -13.43
CA ARG A 59 16.16 13.58 -14.07
C ARG A 59 15.51 13.37 -15.44
N GLU A 60 15.95 12.36 -16.17
CA GLU A 60 15.46 12.00 -17.50
C GLU A 60 13.99 11.56 -17.50
N TYR A 61 13.49 11.02 -16.38
CA TYR A 61 12.08 10.68 -16.15
C TYR A 61 11.38 11.66 -15.19
N SER A 62 11.98 12.83 -14.94
CA SER A 62 11.39 13.86 -14.09
C SER A 62 11.05 15.11 -14.90
N LEU A 63 9.99 15.79 -14.50
CA LEU A 63 9.51 17.03 -15.08
C LEU A 63 9.32 18.06 -13.96
N THR A 64 10.19 19.06 -13.91
CA THR A 64 10.18 20.10 -12.88
C THR A 64 10.42 21.47 -13.50
N LYS A 65 9.93 22.53 -12.87
CA LYS A 65 10.21 23.91 -13.29
C LYS A 65 11.73 24.15 -13.41
N PRO A 66 12.19 24.91 -14.43
CA PRO A 66 11.40 25.68 -15.41
C PRO A 66 11.00 24.89 -16.69
N TYR A 67 10.86 23.56 -16.61
CA TYR A 67 10.42 22.68 -17.72
C TYR A 67 11.29 22.80 -18.98
N GLN A 68 12.61 22.84 -18.78
CA GLN A 68 13.59 23.15 -19.83
C GLN A 68 13.40 22.29 -21.09
N GLY A 69 13.18 22.95 -22.22
CA GLY A 69 13.11 22.33 -23.55
C GLY A 69 11.74 21.75 -23.94
N LEU A 70 10.79 21.65 -23.00
CA LEU A 70 9.44 21.16 -23.29
C LEU A 70 8.78 22.07 -24.35
N GLY A 71 8.36 21.49 -25.48
CA GLY A 71 7.68 22.22 -26.56
C GLY A 71 8.54 22.88 -27.63
N SER A 72 9.83 23.08 -27.38
CA SER A 72 10.70 23.85 -28.29
C SER A 72 11.97 23.13 -28.70
N SER A 73 12.38 22.09 -27.97
CA SER A 73 13.59 21.34 -28.28
C SER A 73 13.28 19.87 -28.52
N SER A 74 13.79 19.32 -29.63
CA SER A 74 13.81 17.88 -29.88
C SER A 74 14.60 17.10 -28.82
N SER A 75 15.47 17.78 -28.07
CA SER A 75 16.26 17.18 -26.98
C SER A 75 15.51 17.00 -25.66
N SER A 76 14.30 17.56 -25.53
CA SER A 76 13.47 17.36 -24.34
C SER A 76 13.08 15.90 -24.21
N HIS A 77 13.26 15.31 -23.01
CA HIS A 77 12.77 13.97 -22.70
C HIS A 77 11.25 13.91 -22.54
N TRP A 78 10.56 15.04 -22.63
CA TRP A 78 9.12 15.16 -22.50
C TRP A 78 8.49 15.86 -23.72
N GLU A 79 7.24 15.53 -24.00
CA GLU A 79 6.42 16.09 -25.07
C GLU A 79 5.00 16.30 -24.56
N PHE A 80 4.32 17.34 -25.01
CA PHE A 80 2.93 17.61 -24.66
C PHE A 80 2.03 17.56 -25.89
N MET A 81 0.73 17.39 -25.67
CA MET A 81 -0.28 17.39 -26.73
C MET A 81 -1.57 18.09 -26.29
N GLY A 82 -2.46 18.29 -27.26
CA GLY A 82 -3.81 18.76 -27.00
C GLY A 82 -3.82 20.21 -26.53
N ASN A 83 -4.59 20.49 -25.49
CA ASN A 83 -4.77 21.82 -24.91
C ASN A 83 -3.73 22.18 -23.84
N THR A 84 -2.71 21.35 -23.64
CA THR A 84 -1.68 21.60 -22.64
C THR A 84 -0.92 22.92 -22.89
N MET A 85 -0.76 23.73 -21.84
CA MET A 85 -0.01 24.99 -21.87
C MET A 85 1.10 24.97 -20.81
N ILE A 86 2.29 25.42 -21.19
CA ILE A 86 3.44 25.50 -20.28
C ILE A 86 3.49 26.90 -19.68
N MET A 87 3.38 26.99 -18.36
CA MET A 87 3.55 28.22 -17.58
C MET A 87 4.86 28.17 -16.80
N PRO A 88 5.37 29.29 -16.27
CA PRO A 88 6.61 29.31 -15.48
C PRO A 88 6.57 28.44 -14.22
N GLU A 89 5.42 28.37 -13.55
CA GLU A 89 5.27 27.66 -12.26
C GLU A 89 4.60 26.28 -12.39
N HIS A 90 3.92 26.00 -13.50
CA HIS A 90 3.17 24.77 -13.71
C HIS A 90 2.94 24.47 -15.19
N ILE A 91 2.56 23.23 -15.49
CA ILE A 91 2.04 22.82 -16.79
C ILE A 91 0.53 22.65 -16.64
N ARG A 92 -0.25 23.47 -17.35
CA ARG A 92 -1.71 23.35 -17.37
C ARG A 92 -2.10 22.32 -18.40
N LEU A 93 -2.62 21.17 -17.97
CA LEU A 93 -3.09 20.10 -18.86
C LEU A 93 -4.40 20.52 -19.54
N THR A 94 -5.36 20.98 -18.75
CA THR A 94 -6.63 21.53 -19.23
C THR A 94 -6.95 22.82 -18.48
N PRO A 95 -7.44 23.86 -19.17
CA PRO A 95 -8.01 25.02 -18.50
C PRO A 95 -9.44 24.73 -18.03
N ASP A 96 -9.96 25.60 -17.15
CA ASP A 96 -11.38 25.64 -16.75
C ASP A 96 -12.27 26.10 -17.92
N LEU A 97 -12.33 25.26 -18.94
CA LEU A 97 -13.15 25.36 -20.14
C LEU A 97 -13.63 23.96 -20.50
N GLN A 98 -14.87 23.86 -20.95
CA GLN A 98 -15.48 22.60 -21.40
C GLN A 98 -14.76 21.99 -22.61
N SER A 99 -14.85 20.66 -22.74
CA SER A 99 -14.38 19.91 -23.90
C SER A 99 -12.90 20.15 -24.23
N ARG A 100 -12.03 20.06 -23.22
CA ARG A 100 -10.58 20.17 -23.36
C ARG A 100 -9.92 18.86 -23.00
N GLN A 101 -8.85 18.55 -23.71
CA GLN A 101 -8.03 17.38 -23.44
C GLN A 101 -6.57 17.76 -23.63
N GLY A 102 -5.75 17.42 -22.65
CA GLY A 102 -4.33 17.71 -22.70
C GLY A 102 -3.53 16.66 -21.95
N ALA A 103 -2.31 16.43 -22.43
CA ALA A 103 -1.40 15.50 -21.78
C ALA A 103 0.05 15.91 -21.96
N VAL A 104 0.91 15.33 -21.14
CA VAL A 104 2.36 15.38 -21.21
C VAL A 104 2.91 13.97 -21.02
N TRP A 105 3.88 13.57 -21.84
CA TRP A 105 4.41 12.21 -21.91
C TRP A 105 5.93 12.21 -22.00
N SER A 106 6.57 11.21 -21.41
CA SER A 106 7.97 10.93 -21.63
C SER A 106 8.18 10.44 -23.07
N ARG A 107 9.27 10.89 -23.70
CA ARG A 107 9.73 10.38 -25.00
C ARG A 107 10.55 9.10 -24.84
N ILE A 108 11.15 8.93 -23.67
CA ILE A 108 11.98 7.78 -23.35
C ILE A 108 11.17 6.73 -22.55
N PRO A 109 11.32 5.45 -22.87
CA PRO A 109 10.72 4.36 -22.12
C PRO A 109 11.49 4.11 -20.81
N CYS A 110 10.79 3.75 -19.75
CA CYS A 110 11.36 3.48 -18.43
C CYS A 110 11.72 1.99 -18.27
N TYR A 111 12.98 1.72 -17.95
CA TYR A 111 13.48 0.38 -17.63
C TYR A 111 13.82 0.19 -16.15
N ILE A 112 13.41 1.14 -15.30
CA ILE A 112 13.64 1.05 -13.85
C ILE A 112 12.63 0.07 -13.26
N ARG A 113 13.12 -0.85 -12.44
CA ARG A 113 12.32 -1.95 -11.86
C ARG A 113 11.52 -1.50 -10.66
N ASP A 114 12.23 -0.94 -9.69
CA ASP A 114 11.68 -0.48 -8.43
C ASP A 114 11.78 1.04 -8.41
N TRP A 115 10.64 1.70 -8.35
CA TRP A 115 10.56 3.15 -8.50
C TRP A 115 9.50 3.76 -7.62
N GLU A 116 9.71 5.03 -7.32
CA GLU A 116 8.75 5.89 -6.67
C GLU A 116 8.56 7.16 -7.51
N LEU A 117 7.32 7.43 -7.88
CA LEU A 117 6.92 8.61 -8.63
C LEU A 117 6.20 9.57 -7.69
N ARG A 118 6.79 10.74 -7.47
CA ARG A 118 6.19 11.84 -6.70
C ARG A 118 5.62 12.88 -7.65
N VAL A 119 4.31 13.07 -7.60
CA VAL A 119 3.57 13.99 -8.46
C VAL A 119 2.98 15.11 -7.61
N GLN A 120 3.34 16.34 -7.92
CA GLN A 120 2.72 17.55 -7.36
C GLN A 120 1.78 18.13 -8.41
N PHE A 121 0.51 18.24 -8.05
CA PHE A 121 -0.54 18.74 -8.94
C PHE A 121 -1.42 19.75 -8.19
N LYS A 122 -2.32 20.42 -8.90
CA LYS A 122 -3.38 21.29 -8.37
C LYS A 122 -4.61 21.13 -9.25
N ILE A 123 -5.77 21.01 -8.62
CA ILE A 123 -7.08 21.04 -9.30
C ILE A 123 -7.88 22.20 -8.72
N HIS A 124 -8.28 23.14 -9.57
CA HIS A 124 -9.01 24.33 -9.13
C HIS A 124 -9.88 24.92 -10.24
N GLY A 125 -10.99 25.55 -9.86
CA GLY A 125 -11.90 26.15 -10.83
C GLY A 125 -13.03 26.92 -10.17
N GLU A 126 -13.76 27.67 -10.99
CA GLU A 126 -14.82 28.58 -10.52
C GLU A 126 -16.16 27.87 -10.27
N GLY A 127 -16.28 26.63 -10.76
CA GLY A 127 -17.44 25.77 -10.57
C GLY A 127 -17.86 25.68 -9.09
N LYS A 128 -19.10 26.09 -8.80
CA LYS A 128 -19.68 26.03 -7.45
C LYS A 128 -20.15 24.61 -7.14
N LYS A 129 -19.95 24.18 -5.88
CA LYS A 129 -20.32 22.83 -5.41
C LYS A 129 -19.64 21.74 -6.25
N ASN A 130 -20.43 20.83 -6.82
CA ASN A 130 -19.96 19.66 -7.58
C ASN A 130 -20.07 19.88 -9.11
N LEU A 131 -20.18 21.13 -9.57
CA LEU A 131 -20.18 21.46 -10.99
C LEU A 131 -18.73 21.63 -11.47
N ASN A 132 -18.00 20.53 -11.44
CA ASN A 132 -16.59 20.43 -11.81
C ASN A 132 -16.31 19.08 -12.48
N GLY A 133 -15.22 18.98 -13.23
CA GLY A 133 -14.83 17.71 -13.84
C GLY A 133 -13.71 17.83 -14.89
N ASP A 134 -13.17 16.71 -15.35
CA ASP A 134 -13.46 15.36 -14.84
C ASP A 134 -12.38 14.91 -13.86
N GLY A 135 -11.13 15.32 -14.10
CA GLY A 135 -10.00 15.05 -13.23
C GLY A 135 -8.70 14.93 -14.02
N LEU A 136 -7.74 14.19 -13.48
CA LEU A 136 -6.48 13.88 -14.16
C LEU A 136 -6.07 12.43 -13.93
N ALA A 137 -5.21 11.93 -14.79
CA ALA A 137 -4.67 10.57 -14.71
C ALA A 137 -3.15 10.58 -14.86
N ILE A 138 -2.48 9.74 -14.08
CA ILE A 138 -1.05 9.46 -14.14
C ILE A 138 -0.86 8.08 -14.74
N TRP A 139 0.06 7.96 -15.68
CA TRP A 139 0.21 6.80 -16.54
C TRP A 139 1.61 6.22 -16.47
N LEU A 140 1.69 4.89 -16.53
CA LEU A 140 2.83 4.14 -17.03
C LEU A 140 2.32 3.14 -18.06
N THR A 141 2.37 3.50 -19.34
CA THR A 141 1.72 2.74 -20.43
C THR A 141 2.66 2.46 -21.60
N LYS A 142 2.37 1.39 -22.33
CA LYS A 142 3.13 1.00 -23.52
C LYS A 142 2.95 2.02 -24.64
N GLU A 143 1.72 2.41 -24.90
CA GLU A 143 1.38 3.46 -25.85
C GLU A 143 1.49 4.84 -25.18
N ARG A 144 1.87 5.85 -25.96
CA ARG A 144 1.92 7.26 -25.57
C ARG A 144 1.35 8.11 -26.69
N MET A 145 1.07 9.37 -26.38
CA MET A 145 0.62 10.34 -27.39
C MET A 145 -0.73 10.00 -28.04
N GLN A 146 -1.60 9.29 -27.33
CA GLN A 146 -2.95 8.96 -27.80
C GLN A 146 -3.98 9.79 -27.03
N ILE A 147 -4.85 10.48 -27.77
CA ILE A 147 -5.96 11.23 -27.18
C ILE A 147 -7.18 10.31 -27.09
N GLY A 148 -7.89 10.35 -25.97
CA GLY A 148 -9.12 9.58 -25.81
C GLY A 148 -9.97 9.99 -24.62
N GLN A 149 -10.95 9.15 -24.30
CA GLN A 149 -12.00 9.43 -23.33
C GLN A 149 -11.57 9.21 -21.87
N VAL A 150 -10.46 8.52 -21.61
CA VAL A 150 -10.03 8.19 -20.25
C VAL A 150 -9.12 9.30 -19.73
N PHE A 151 -9.72 10.34 -19.13
CA PHE A 151 -9.00 11.54 -18.66
C PHE A 151 -8.03 12.11 -19.71
N GLY A 152 -8.42 12.08 -20.99
CA GLY A 152 -7.62 12.60 -22.10
C GLY A 152 -6.68 11.59 -22.75
N ASN A 153 -6.59 10.36 -22.25
CA ASN A 153 -5.84 9.26 -22.86
C ASN A 153 -6.78 8.23 -23.55
N GLU A 154 -6.21 7.38 -24.40
CA GLU A 154 -6.96 6.30 -25.04
C GLU A 154 -7.54 5.30 -24.03
N ASN A 155 -8.69 4.72 -24.39
CA ASN A 155 -9.26 3.58 -23.67
C ASN A 155 -8.55 2.29 -24.13
N LEU A 156 -8.75 1.17 -23.43
CA LEU A 156 -8.07 -0.11 -23.71
C LEU A 156 -6.54 0.03 -23.68
N PHE A 157 -6.01 0.82 -22.74
CA PHE A 157 -4.58 1.02 -22.58
C PHE A 157 -3.89 -0.25 -22.05
N THR A 158 -2.60 -0.38 -22.36
CA THR A 158 -1.73 -1.41 -21.79
C THR A 158 -0.76 -0.78 -20.80
N GLY A 159 -0.99 -0.99 -19.51
CA GLY A 159 -0.14 -0.48 -18.42
C GLY A 159 -0.89 -0.16 -17.15
N LEU A 160 -0.37 0.81 -16.40
CA LEU A 160 -0.95 1.33 -15.16
C LEU A 160 -1.54 2.71 -15.40
N GLY A 161 -2.77 2.92 -14.93
CA GLY A 161 -3.38 4.24 -14.76
C GLY A 161 -3.73 4.48 -13.29
N VAL A 162 -3.38 5.66 -12.77
CA VAL A 162 -3.82 6.15 -11.46
C VAL A 162 -4.66 7.40 -11.69
N PHE A 163 -5.93 7.34 -11.32
CA PHE A 163 -6.93 8.36 -11.62
C PHE A 163 -7.20 9.20 -10.39
N VAL A 164 -7.23 10.52 -10.57
CA VAL A 164 -7.73 11.48 -9.59
C VAL A 164 -9.05 12.00 -10.14
N ASP A 165 -10.13 11.32 -9.79
CA ASP A 165 -11.47 11.57 -10.30
C ASP A 165 -12.20 12.58 -9.41
N THR A 166 -12.73 13.65 -9.99
CA THR A 166 -13.35 14.75 -9.26
C THR A 166 -14.85 14.81 -9.41
N TYR A 167 -15.44 13.99 -10.26
CA TYR A 167 -16.86 14.02 -10.58
C TYR A 167 -17.48 12.63 -10.49
N PRO A 168 -18.56 12.44 -9.72
CA PRO A 168 -19.26 11.16 -9.69
C PRO A 168 -20.13 11.00 -10.95
N ASN A 169 -19.75 10.12 -11.87
CA ASN A 169 -20.57 9.78 -13.04
C ASN A 169 -21.67 8.77 -12.70
N ASP A 170 -21.46 7.86 -11.73
CA ASP A 170 -22.49 6.90 -11.32
C ASP A 170 -23.55 7.56 -10.41
N ASP A 171 -24.81 7.49 -10.84
CA ASP A 171 -25.98 7.95 -10.06
C ASP A 171 -26.10 7.23 -8.69
N LYS A 172 -25.50 6.05 -8.54
CA LYS A 172 -25.47 5.30 -7.28
C LYS A 172 -24.36 5.80 -6.35
N GLN A 173 -24.49 7.05 -5.91
CA GLN A 173 -23.57 7.76 -5.01
C GLN A 173 -23.35 7.13 -3.61
N LEU A 174 -23.98 5.98 -3.30
CA LEU A 174 -24.01 5.43 -1.94
C LEU A 174 -22.69 4.80 -1.48
N GLU A 175 -21.73 4.56 -2.37
CA GLU A 175 -20.55 3.74 -2.04
C GLU A 175 -19.19 4.47 -2.17
N ARG A 176 -19.12 5.62 -2.86
CA ARG A 176 -17.87 6.42 -3.00
C ARG A 176 -18.12 7.91 -2.78
N THR A 177 -17.21 8.55 -2.05
CA THR A 177 -17.19 10.01 -1.89
C THR A 177 -16.11 10.60 -2.78
N PHE A 178 -16.47 11.60 -3.58
CA PHE A 178 -15.58 12.25 -4.54
C PHE A 178 -15.03 13.57 -3.98
N PRO A 179 -13.82 14.00 -4.40
CA PRO A 179 -12.93 13.33 -5.34
C PRO A 179 -12.36 12.00 -4.85
N PHE A 180 -12.15 11.07 -5.77
CA PHE A 180 -11.71 9.70 -5.48
C PHE A 180 -10.47 9.35 -6.29
N ILE A 181 -9.46 8.80 -5.62
CA ILE A 181 -8.23 8.33 -6.24
C ILE A 181 -8.31 6.82 -6.39
N SER A 182 -8.14 6.31 -7.60
CA SER A 182 -8.17 4.88 -7.90
C SER A 182 -7.02 4.47 -8.83
N ALA A 183 -6.74 3.17 -8.93
CA ALA A 183 -5.76 2.67 -9.89
C ALA A 183 -6.32 1.49 -10.70
N MET A 184 -5.89 1.37 -11.95
CA MET A 184 -6.26 0.28 -12.85
C MET A 184 -5.03 -0.24 -13.58
N VAL A 185 -4.94 -1.56 -13.70
CA VAL A 185 -3.97 -2.24 -14.57
C VAL A 185 -4.69 -2.77 -15.79
N GLY A 186 -4.36 -2.21 -16.94
CA GLY A 186 -4.89 -2.56 -18.26
C GLY A 186 -3.92 -3.44 -19.04
N ASN A 187 -4.43 -4.50 -19.67
CA ASN A 187 -3.68 -5.37 -20.57
C ASN A 187 -4.05 -5.15 -22.05
N GLY A 188 -4.72 -4.05 -22.36
CA GLY A 188 -5.25 -3.76 -23.71
C GLY A 188 -6.60 -4.40 -24.05
N SER A 189 -7.19 -5.23 -23.17
CA SER A 189 -8.45 -5.93 -23.44
C SER A 189 -9.64 -5.43 -22.63
N VAL A 190 -9.40 -4.69 -21.55
CA VAL A 190 -10.42 -4.24 -20.60
C VAL A 190 -10.55 -2.73 -20.71
N ALA A 191 -11.76 -2.28 -21.02
CA ALA A 191 -12.06 -0.86 -21.13
C ALA A 191 -12.28 -0.24 -19.74
N TYR A 192 -11.82 0.99 -19.56
CA TYR A 192 -12.25 1.85 -18.47
C TYR A 192 -13.67 2.34 -18.77
N ASP A 193 -14.59 2.07 -17.85
CA ASP A 193 -15.99 2.50 -17.91
C ASP A 193 -16.14 3.87 -17.25
N HIS A 194 -16.09 4.94 -18.05
CA HIS A 194 -16.19 6.32 -17.55
C HIS A 194 -17.56 6.62 -16.93
N ASP A 195 -18.64 6.02 -17.44
CA ASP A 195 -19.99 6.22 -16.88
C ASP A 195 -20.15 5.62 -15.48
N ARG A 196 -19.19 4.78 -15.06
CA ARG A 196 -19.14 4.15 -13.74
C ARG A 196 -17.82 4.37 -13.02
N ASP A 197 -17.11 5.45 -13.35
CA ASP A 197 -15.88 5.86 -12.66
C ASP A 197 -14.79 4.75 -12.62
N GLY A 198 -14.76 3.86 -13.62
CA GLY A 198 -13.82 2.74 -13.71
C GLY A 198 -14.05 1.61 -12.71
N ARG A 199 -15.19 1.62 -12.00
CA ARG A 199 -15.44 0.82 -10.80
C ARG A 199 -15.31 -0.69 -10.97
N SER A 200 -15.68 -1.23 -12.12
CA SER A 200 -15.59 -2.67 -12.39
C SER A 200 -14.15 -3.17 -12.56
N THR A 201 -13.19 -2.26 -12.70
CA THR A 201 -11.83 -2.55 -13.17
C THR A 201 -10.74 -1.94 -12.32
N ASP A 202 -11.10 -1.10 -11.34
CA ASP A 202 -10.11 -0.57 -10.40
C ASP A 202 -9.62 -1.63 -9.41
N LEU A 203 -8.45 -1.35 -8.85
CA LEU A 203 -7.80 -2.17 -7.83
C LEU A 203 -8.15 -1.70 -6.41
N GLY A 204 -9.10 -0.79 -6.27
CA GLY A 204 -9.35 -0.01 -5.05
C GLY A 204 -8.84 1.43 -5.12
N GLY A 205 -8.95 2.13 -3.99
CA GLY A 205 -8.65 3.55 -3.92
C GLY A 205 -9.12 4.21 -2.63
N CYS A 206 -9.03 5.54 -2.57
CA CYS A 206 -9.42 6.34 -1.42
C CYS A 206 -10.07 7.66 -1.82
N THR A 207 -10.89 8.23 -0.94
CA THR A 207 -11.39 9.60 -1.07
C THR A 207 -10.29 10.61 -0.73
N ALA A 208 -10.15 11.65 -1.54
CA ALA A 208 -9.12 12.69 -1.36
C ALA A 208 -9.66 14.08 -1.70
N HIS A 209 -9.65 14.99 -0.73
CA HIS A 209 -10.09 16.38 -0.95
C HIS A 209 -8.99 17.21 -1.62
N VAL A 210 -8.92 17.13 -2.95
CA VAL A 210 -7.83 17.74 -3.75
C VAL A 210 -8.22 19.03 -4.49
N ARG A 211 -9.52 19.31 -4.61
CA ARG A 211 -10.03 20.44 -5.40
C ARG A 211 -10.10 21.72 -4.57
N ASN A 212 -9.63 22.84 -5.14
CA ASN A 212 -9.70 24.18 -4.54
C ASN A 212 -9.08 24.27 -3.14
N VAL A 213 -8.08 23.44 -2.85
CA VAL A 213 -7.32 23.51 -1.59
C VAL A 213 -6.22 24.57 -1.67
N GLU A 214 -5.91 25.23 -0.56
CA GLU A 214 -4.90 26.30 -0.51
C GLU A 214 -3.47 25.74 -0.54
N TYR A 215 -3.23 24.64 0.16
CA TYR A 215 -1.93 23.98 0.27
C TYR A 215 -1.57 23.16 -0.98
N ASP A 216 -0.32 22.69 -1.04
CA ASP A 216 0.17 21.81 -2.09
C ASP A 216 -0.43 20.40 -1.98
N THR A 217 -0.76 19.79 -3.12
CA THR A 217 -1.28 18.42 -3.20
C THR A 217 -0.28 17.51 -3.87
N PHE A 218 0.06 16.41 -3.18
CA PHE A 218 1.00 15.41 -3.66
C PHE A 218 0.38 14.02 -3.72
N LEU A 219 0.79 13.29 -4.75
CA LEU A 219 0.52 11.87 -4.96
C LEU A 219 1.87 11.15 -5.07
N LEU A 220 2.04 10.07 -4.32
CA LEU A 220 3.20 9.20 -4.40
C LEU A 220 2.73 7.84 -4.89
N ILE A 221 3.29 7.38 -6.01
CA ILE A 221 3.03 6.07 -6.59
C ILE A 221 4.32 5.29 -6.51
N ARG A 222 4.33 4.22 -5.72
CA ARG A 222 5.48 3.34 -5.52
C ARG A 222 5.19 1.98 -6.15
N TYR A 223 6.10 1.52 -6.99
CA TYR A 223 6.10 0.16 -7.49
C TYR A 223 7.40 -0.51 -7.06
N MET A 224 7.29 -1.50 -6.17
CA MET A 224 8.44 -2.17 -5.58
C MET A 224 8.11 -3.65 -5.35
N LYS A 225 9.00 -4.56 -5.77
CA LYS A 225 8.80 -6.02 -5.61
C LYS A 225 7.38 -6.49 -5.98
N ASN A 226 6.88 -6.10 -7.16
CA ASN A 226 5.53 -6.44 -7.66
C ASN A 226 4.38 -5.99 -6.73
N ARG A 227 4.60 -4.93 -5.95
CA ARG A 227 3.60 -4.29 -5.09
C ARG A 227 3.42 -2.84 -5.51
N LEU A 228 2.17 -2.45 -5.72
CA LEU A 228 1.78 -1.07 -6.03
C LEU A 228 1.23 -0.42 -4.78
N THR A 229 1.85 0.66 -4.33
CA THR A 229 1.38 1.47 -3.20
C THR A 229 1.14 2.90 -3.69
N VAL A 230 -0.01 3.48 -3.35
CA VAL A 230 -0.35 4.87 -3.61
C VAL A 230 -0.56 5.57 -2.26
N MET A 231 0.14 6.68 -2.07
CA MET A 231 0.02 7.54 -0.89
C MET A 231 -0.29 8.98 -1.29
N ILE A 232 -0.94 9.73 -0.41
CA ILE A 232 -1.36 11.11 -0.66
C ILE A 232 -0.91 12.04 0.47
N ASP A 233 -0.56 13.27 0.11
CA ASP A 233 -0.44 14.40 1.04
C ASP A 233 -1.28 15.55 0.48
N VAL A 234 -2.52 15.63 0.98
CA VAL A 234 -3.58 16.52 0.48
C VAL A 234 -4.29 17.24 1.62
N ASP A 235 -3.69 17.29 2.80
CA ASP A 235 -4.21 17.99 3.98
C ASP A 235 -3.28 19.12 4.45
N GLY A 236 -2.20 19.39 3.71
CA GLY A 236 -1.19 20.39 4.07
C GLY A 236 -0.37 20.03 5.31
N LYS A 237 -0.34 18.75 5.69
CA LYS A 237 0.36 18.27 6.89
C LYS A 237 1.79 17.80 6.61
N GLN A 238 2.20 17.70 5.34
CA GLN A 238 3.49 17.13 4.96
C GLN A 238 3.65 15.70 5.48
N GLU A 239 2.55 14.95 5.48
CA GLU A 239 2.46 13.58 6.00
C GLU A 239 1.77 12.72 4.95
N TRP A 240 2.44 11.63 4.56
CA TRP A 240 1.88 10.66 3.62
C TRP A 240 0.80 9.83 4.30
N LYS A 241 -0.35 9.74 3.64
CA LYS A 241 -1.47 8.87 4.01
C LYS A 241 -1.65 7.77 2.98
N ASP A 242 -1.82 6.55 3.46
CA ASP A 242 -2.10 5.41 2.58
C ASP A 242 -3.43 5.57 1.86
N CYS A 243 -3.43 5.32 0.55
CA CYS A 243 -4.60 5.37 -0.31
C CYS A 243 -4.92 4.00 -0.93
N LEU A 244 -3.89 3.32 -1.45
CA LEU A 244 -4.00 2.01 -2.10
C LEU A 244 -2.74 1.21 -1.82
N ASP A 245 -2.87 -0.09 -1.56
CA ASP A 245 -1.73 -0.99 -1.41
C ASP A 245 -2.07 -2.40 -1.92
N VAL A 246 -1.52 -2.75 -3.09
CA VAL A 246 -1.91 -3.94 -3.86
C VAL A 246 -0.68 -4.79 -4.19
N PRO A 247 -0.54 -5.99 -3.60
CA PRO A 247 0.51 -6.93 -3.98
C PRO A 247 0.16 -7.69 -5.27
N GLY A 248 1.17 -8.31 -5.88
CA GLY A 248 0.99 -9.16 -7.07
C GLY A 248 0.71 -8.38 -8.35
N VAL A 249 0.99 -7.07 -8.37
CA VAL A 249 0.93 -6.26 -9.59
C VAL A 249 2.18 -6.55 -10.41
N ARG A 250 2.00 -6.96 -11.67
CA ARG A 250 3.08 -7.28 -12.61
C ARG A 250 3.07 -6.28 -13.75
N LEU A 251 4.09 -5.43 -13.82
CA LEU A 251 4.26 -4.44 -14.88
C LEU A 251 5.51 -4.75 -15.72
N PRO A 252 5.40 -4.83 -17.06
CA PRO A 252 6.56 -4.88 -17.95
C PRO A 252 7.39 -3.60 -17.86
N GLN A 253 8.68 -3.73 -18.18
CA GLN A 253 9.54 -2.58 -18.43
C GLN A 253 9.33 -2.02 -19.85
N GLY A 254 9.91 -0.86 -20.11
CA GLY A 254 9.92 -0.23 -21.43
C GLY A 254 8.67 0.62 -21.70
N TYR A 255 7.90 0.97 -20.67
CA TYR A 255 6.68 1.78 -20.79
C TYR A 255 6.99 3.26 -20.56
N TYR A 256 6.06 4.14 -20.90
CA TYR A 256 6.22 5.58 -20.87
C TYR A 256 5.43 6.19 -19.71
N PHE A 257 6.04 7.16 -19.02
CA PHE A 257 5.33 7.95 -18.04
C PHE A 257 4.51 9.03 -18.74
N GLY A 258 3.31 9.27 -18.23
CA GLY A 258 2.45 10.33 -18.74
C GLY A 258 1.54 10.91 -17.67
N VAL A 259 1.06 12.12 -17.92
CA VAL A 259 -0.03 12.73 -17.15
C VAL A 259 -1.00 13.35 -18.15
N SER A 260 -2.28 13.05 -18.02
CA SER A 260 -3.33 13.61 -18.87
C SER A 260 -4.50 14.13 -18.05
N SER A 261 -5.30 15.00 -18.66
CA SER A 261 -6.56 15.46 -18.11
C SER A 261 -7.55 15.69 -19.24
N ALA A 262 -8.84 15.58 -18.92
CA ALA A 262 -9.95 15.98 -19.76
C ALA A 262 -11.01 16.76 -18.97
N THR A 263 -11.74 17.60 -19.70
CA THR A 263 -12.96 18.28 -19.23
C THR A 263 -14.11 17.93 -20.18
N GLY A 264 -15.27 17.60 -19.62
CA GLY A 264 -16.50 17.34 -20.36
C GLY A 264 -17.40 18.57 -20.45
N ASP A 265 -18.67 18.40 -20.06
CA ASP A 265 -19.64 19.49 -19.86
C ASP A 265 -19.32 20.31 -18.60
N LEU A 266 -18.55 19.73 -17.68
CA LEU A 266 -17.97 20.41 -16.53
C LEU A 266 -16.47 20.58 -16.75
N SER A 267 -15.88 21.52 -16.02
CA SER A 267 -14.47 21.86 -16.17
C SER A 267 -13.83 22.23 -14.85
N ASP A 268 -12.51 22.12 -14.83
CA ASP A 268 -11.59 22.66 -13.83
C ASP A 268 -10.25 22.92 -14.53
N ASN A 269 -9.40 23.74 -13.92
CA ASN A 269 -7.99 23.78 -14.26
C ASN A 269 -7.30 22.57 -13.65
N HIS A 270 -6.53 21.86 -14.47
CA HIS A 270 -5.71 20.74 -14.05
C HIS A 270 -4.24 21.06 -14.29
N ASP A 271 -3.55 21.43 -13.21
CA ASP A 271 -2.18 21.93 -13.25
C ASP A 271 -1.21 20.88 -12.69
N LEU A 272 -0.17 20.53 -13.45
CA LEU A 272 0.95 19.69 -13.04
C LEU A 272 2.14 20.59 -12.66
N ILE A 273 2.54 20.59 -11.40
CA ILE A 273 3.65 21.41 -10.91
C ILE A 273 4.97 20.64 -11.04
N SER A 274 5.00 19.39 -10.58
CA SER A 274 6.18 18.55 -10.75
C SER A 274 5.85 17.06 -10.81
N LEU A 275 6.72 16.32 -11.49
CA LEU A 275 6.73 14.87 -11.55
C LEU A 275 8.19 14.45 -11.34
N LYS A 276 8.48 13.67 -10.31
CA LYS A 276 9.84 13.27 -9.95
C LYS A 276 9.89 11.76 -9.78
N LEU A 277 10.75 11.11 -10.55
CA LEU A 277 10.97 9.68 -10.44
C LEU A 277 12.23 9.41 -9.61
N TYR A 278 12.09 8.53 -8.62
CA TYR A 278 13.19 8.01 -7.82
C TYR A 278 13.35 6.53 -8.11
N GLU A 279 14.56 6.09 -8.42
CA GLU A 279 14.92 4.67 -8.42
C GLU A 279 15.16 4.22 -6.99
N LEU A 280 14.62 3.05 -6.65
CA LEU A 280 14.76 2.41 -5.35
C LEU A 280 15.79 1.28 -5.46
N THR A 281 16.80 1.27 -4.58
CA THR A 281 17.75 0.15 -4.54
C THR A 281 17.18 -1.00 -3.73
N VAL A 282 16.83 -2.08 -4.43
CA VAL A 282 16.19 -3.25 -3.82
C VAL A 282 17.02 -4.50 -4.11
N GLU A 283 17.39 -5.23 -3.07
CA GLU A 283 18.05 -6.53 -3.21
C GLU A 283 17.04 -7.59 -3.67
N ARG A 284 17.42 -8.34 -4.71
CA ARG A 284 16.62 -9.40 -5.34
C ARG A 284 17.42 -10.69 -5.52
N SER A 285 16.74 -11.84 -5.50
CA SER A 285 17.34 -13.12 -5.87
C SER A 285 17.44 -13.26 -7.39
N PRO A 286 18.34 -14.11 -7.93
CA PRO A 286 18.41 -14.38 -9.38
C PRO A 286 17.07 -14.88 -9.97
N GLU A 287 16.31 -15.66 -9.19
CA GLU A 287 14.99 -16.16 -9.58
C GLU A 287 13.99 -15.01 -9.79
N GLU A 288 13.97 -14.01 -8.90
CA GLU A 288 13.15 -12.80 -9.05
C GLU A 288 13.58 -11.92 -10.24
N GLU A 289 14.81 -12.08 -10.75
CA GLU A 289 15.27 -11.42 -11.97
C GLU A 289 14.79 -12.10 -13.24
N GLU A 290 14.80 -13.44 -13.25
CA GLU A 290 14.28 -14.23 -14.36
C GLU A 290 12.77 -14.04 -14.50
N GLU A 291 12.01 -14.14 -13.39
CA GLU A 291 10.56 -13.92 -13.40
C GLU A 291 10.18 -12.55 -13.97
N GLN A 292 10.95 -11.50 -13.64
CA GLN A 292 10.70 -10.15 -14.14
C GLN A 292 10.88 -10.06 -15.67
N GLN A 293 11.81 -10.80 -16.25
CA GLN A 293 12.05 -10.81 -17.70
C GLN A 293 10.92 -11.51 -18.47
N GLU A 294 10.18 -12.41 -17.82
CA GLU A 294 9.03 -13.10 -18.42
C GLU A 294 7.76 -12.24 -18.48
N ILE A 295 7.70 -11.13 -17.72
CA ILE A 295 6.53 -10.25 -17.68
C ILE A 295 6.43 -9.45 -18.99
N THR A 296 5.60 -9.94 -19.91
CA THR A 296 5.33 -9.30 -21.21
C THR A 296 4.06 -8.48 -21.24
N LEU A 297 3.08 -8.81 -20.39
CA LEU A 297 1.81 -8.12 -20.28
C LEU A 297 1.49 -7.73 -18.83
N PRO A 298 0.86 -6.56 -18.62
CA PRO A 298 0.42 -6.14 -17.31
C PRO A 298 -0.64 -7.09 -16.74
N SER A 299 -0.50 -7.47 -15.48
CA SER A 299 -1.47 -8.33 -14.78
C SER A 299 -1.44 -8.11 -13.27
N VAL A 300 -2.45 -8.63 -12.58
CA VAL A 300 -2.53 -8.65 -11.12
C VAL A 300 -2.88 -10.08 -10.69
N ASP A 301 -2.04 -10.68 -9.85
CA ASP A 301 -2.17 -12.09 -9.44
C ASP A 301 -3.47 -12.38 -8.69
N TYR A 302 -3.94 -11.41 -7.90
CA TYR A 302 -5.15 -11.51 -7.11
C TYR A 302 -6.10 -10.37 -7.48
N ARG A 303 -6.97 -10.58 -8.48
CA ARG A 303 -8.18 -9.77 -8.57
C ARG A 303 -9.11 -10.25 -7.47
N VAL A 304 -9.16 -9.49 -6.37
CA VAL A 304 -10.19 -9.69 -5.35
C VAL A 304 -11.53 -9.39 -6.01
N ASP A 305 -12.28 -10.42 -6.38
CA ASP A 305 -13.66 -10.26 -6.82
C ASP A 305 -14.46 -9.76 -5.59
N PRO A 306 -15.07 -8.56 -5.65
CA PRO A 306 -15.83 -8.01 -4.53
C PRO A 306 -17.05 -8.88 -4.15
N ASN A 307 -17.44 -9.86 -4.98
CA ASN A 307 -18.51 -10.80 -4.67
C ASN A 307 -18.05 -12.06 -3.93
N VAL A 308 -16.74 -12.26 -3.73
CA VAL A 308 -16.23 -13.41 -2.98
C VAL A 308 -16.18 -13.02 -1.51
N HIS A 309 -17.22 -13.38 -0.77
CA HIS A 309 -17.13 -13.43 0.69
C HIS A 309 -16.05 -14.43 1.06
N VAL A 310 -14.93 -13.92 1.57
CA VAL A 310 -13.98 -14.74 2.32
C VAL A 310 -14.71 -15.15 3.59
N GLU A 311 -15.25 -16.37 3.60
CA GLU A 311 -15.60 -17.00 4.86
C GLU A 311 -14.27 -17.14 5.61
N ASP A 312 -14.06 -16.31 6.63
CA ASP A 312 -13.06 -16.60 7.64
C ASP A 312 -13.34 -18.03 8.09
N GLU A 313 -12.40 -18.95 7.83
CA GLU A 313 -12.45 -20.28 8.41
C GLU A 313 -12.39 -20.10 9.93
N GLY A 314 -13.55 -19.90 10.54
CA GLY A 314 -13.71 -19.81 11.97
C GLY A 314 -13.06 -21.03 12.58
N ARG A 315 -12.22 -20.81 13.59
CA ARG A 315 -11.52 -21.88 14.32
C ARG A 315 -12.44 -23.08 14.48
N SER A 316 -12.03 -24.22 13.94
CA SER A 316 -12.80 -25.47 13.98
C SER A 316 -13.44 -25.66 15.36
N ILE A 317 -14.72 -26.01 15.40
CA ILE A 317 -15.48 -26.24 16.64
C ILE A 317 -14.71 -27.19 17.60
N ILE A 318 -13.94 -28.12 17.03
CA ILE A 318 -13.05 -29.02 17.78
C ILE A 318 -11.96 -28.24 18.52
N THR A 319 -11.29 -27.28 17.86
CA THR A 319 -10.26 -26.44 18.50
C THR A 319 -10.83 -25.57 19.62
N VAL A 320 -12.02 -25.00 19.43
CA VAL A 320 -12.69 -24.21 20.48
C VAL A 320 -13.09 -25.10 21.66
N PHE A 321 -13.61 -26.30 21.40
CA PHE A 321 -13.96 -27.28 22.43
C PHE A 321 -12.74 -27.77 23.21
N PHE A 322 -11.63 -28.05 22.53
CA PHE A 322 -10.37 -28.43 23.19
C PHE A 322 -9.82 -27.31 24.07
N LEU A 323 -9.83 -26.05 23.59
CA LEU A 323 -9.40 -24.90 24.39
C LEU A 323 -10.29 -24.69 25.62
N PHE A 324 -11.60 -24.92 25.49
CA PHE A 324 -12.53 -24.86 26.61
C PHE A 324 -12.22 -25.94 27.67
N ILE A 325 -12.00 -27.19 27.27
CA ILE A 325 -11.65 -28.27 28.20
C ILE A 325 -10.33 -27.96 28.93
N VAL A 326 -9.31 -27.50 28.19
CA VAL A 326 -8.01 -27.16 28.78
C VAL A 326 -8.14 -26.02 29.79
N SER A 327 -8.98 -25.02 29.52
CA SER A 327 -9.22 -23.91 30.45
C SER A 327 -9.92 -24.36 31.74
N VAL A 328 -10.91 -25.26 31.63
CA VAL A 328 -11.62 -25.82 32.79
C VAL A 328 -10.68 -26.66 33.65
N VAL A 329 -9.85 -27.51 33.03
CA VAL A 329 -8.87 -28.32 33.75
C VAL A 329 -7.84 -27.42 34.46
N ALA A 330 -7.36 -26.38 33.80
CA ALA A 330 -6.44 -25.41 34.41
C ALA A 330 -7.09 -24.71 35.62
N LEU A 331 -8.37 -24.32 35.52
CA LEU A 331 -9.12 -23.69 36.61
C LEU A 331 -9.24 -24.63 37.82
N VAL A 332 -9.57 -25.90 37.60
CA VAL A 332 -9.68 -26.90 38.66
C VAL A 332 -8.34 -27.11 39.36
N VAL A 333 -7.24 -27.19 38.60
CA VAL A 333 -5.89 -27.31 39.17
C VAL A 333 -5.55 -26.09 40.04
N VAL A 334 -5.87 -24.89 39.57
CA VAL A 334 -5.65 -23.65 40.35
C VAL A 334 -6.45 -23.67 41.65
N ILE A 335 -7.73 -24.07 41.62
CA ILE A 335 -8.58 -24.17 42.81
C ILE A 335 -8.00 -25.19 43.81
N VAL A 336 -7.56 -26.36 43.34
CA VAL A 336 -6.95 -27.38 44.20
C VAL A 336 -5.65 -26.88 44.84
N VAL A 337 -4.80 -26.18 44.08
CA VAL A 337 -3.58 -25.58 44.61
C VAL A 337 -3.88 -24.50 45.64
N ILE A 338 -4.88 -23.64 45.40
CA ILE A 338 -5.32 -22.62 46.35
C ILE A 338 -5.85 -23.26 47.64
N LEU A 339 -6.69 -24.29 47.54
CA LEU A 339 -7.21 -25.03 48.69
C LEU A 339 -6.10 -25.71 49.48
N PHE A 340 -5.13 -26.32 48.79
CA PHE A 340 -3.96 -26.93 49.43
C PHE A 340 -3.12 -25.90 50.18
N LEU A 341 -2.84 -24.75 49.56
CA LEU A 341 -2.11 -23.65 50.19
C LEU A 341 -2.88 -23.05 51.38
N TYR A 342 -4.20 -22.92 51.26
CA TYR A 342 -5.07 -22.42 52.33
C TYR A 342 -5.12 -23.37 53.54
N ASN A 343 -5.26 -24.68 53.31
CA ASN A 343 -5.23 -25.69 54.37
C ASN A 343 -3.87 -25.70 55.08
N ARG A 344 -2.77 -25.62 54.32
CA ARG A 344 -1.42 -25.55 54.88
C ARG A 344 -1.20 -24.26 55.69
N TYR A 345 -1.75 -23.13 55.23
CA TYR A 345 -1.74 -21.87 55.99
C TYR A 345 -2.55 -21.97 57.29
N LYS A 346 -3.73 -22.60 57.25
CA LYS A 346 -4.60 -22.81 58.42
C LYS A 346 -3.95 -23.72 59.47
N GLU A 347 -3.29 -24.80 59.07
CA GLU A 347 -2.52 -25.66 59.99
C GLU A 347 -1.35 -24.91 60.65
N ASN A 348 -0.61 -24.12 59.87
CA ASN A 348 0.49 -23.32 60.39
C ASN A 348 0.04 -22.22 61.37
N ARG A 349 -1.18 -21.66 61.21
CA ARG A 349 -1.77 -20.73 62.19
C ARG A 349 -2.22 -21.43 63.47
N ARG A 350 -2.73 -22.67 63.40
CA ARG A 350 -3.12 -23.44 64.59
C ARG A 350 -1.92 -23.84 65.46
N LYS A 351 -0.73 -24.00 64.87
CA LYS A 351 0.52 -24.32 65.59
C LYS A 351 1.20 -23.12 66.29
N ARG A 352 0.64 -21.91 66.21
CA ARG A 352 1.18 -20.69 66.86
C ARG A 352 0.42 -20.27 68.13
N PHE A 353 -0.57 -21.06 68.57
CA PHE A 353 -1.39 -20.78 69.76
C PHE A 353 -1.31 -21.89 70.83
N TYR A 354 -0.26 -22.70 70.80
CA TYR A 354 0.13 -23.57 71.91
C TYR A 354 1.57 -23.29 72.32
#